data_AF-A0A9N8W4Z8-F1
#
_entry.id   AF-A0A9N8W4Z8-F1
#
_cell.length_a   1.000
_cell.length_b   1.000
_cell.length_c   1.000
_cell.angle_alpha   90.00
_cell.angle_beta   90.00
_cell.angle_gamma   90.00
#
_symmetry.space_group_name_H-M   'P 1'
#
loop_
_entity.id
_entity.type
_entity.pdbx_description
1 polymer ?
#
loop_
_entity_poly.entity_id
_entity_poly.type
_entity_poly.pdbx_seq_one_letter_code
_entity_poly.pdbx_strand_id
1 'polypeptide(L)'
;MEFEYRTICRGDRSIFGRLKKAGIQNPEEYISFYALRAYDKIDSEAVKKAKDKIIDRLSRDSKLSSQLYPIISNIKNPIVTEQIYIHSKLMIVDDQIVICGSANVNDRSQLGMHDSEIAAIIRDNDKVDSKLAGKPIKASRFAVSLRRYLFKEHLGLLHVSENHLSEVTSYSYPPPLHIKNGSQRLQTDEEKKLEDPASDEFFVFWKGIAEKNTKIFKDVFHCLPDDDVKTWDDYQNFVPDPKKIPLGHVYDPDKISELENIKGHLVHYPYRFLEEEEVSTLKKIETLNDLRDDFKELEFAVESELIGNLATSSEHAAAFAG
;
A
#
# COMPACT_ATOMS: atom_id res chain seq x y z
N MET A 1 4.52 10.81 -10.63
CA MET A 1 4.27 11.55 -9.36
C MET A 1 3.83 13.00 -9.56
N GLU A 2 4.35 13.75 -10.55
CA GLU A 2 4.01 15.18 -10.75
C GLU A 2 2.49 15.49 -10.72
N PHE A 3 1.71 14.81 -11.57
CA PHE A 3 0.28 15.09 -11.71
C PHE A 3 -0.51 14.74 -10.46
N GLU A 4 -0.08 13.72 -9.72
CA GLU A 4 -0.67 13.33 -8.44
C GLU A 4 -0.49 14.47 -7.42
N TYR A 5 0.73 14.97 -7.25
CA TYR A 5 0.99 16.10 -6.37
C TYR A 5 0.26 17.38 -6.78
N ARG A 6 0.20 17.71 -8.08
CA ARG A 6 -0.57 18.85 -8.60
C ARG A 6 -2.07 18.72 -8.33
N THR A 7 -2.58 17.49 -8.28
CA THR A 7 -3.98 17.22 -7.96
C THR A 7 -4.21 17.38 -6.45
N ILE A 8 -3.33 16.83 -5.63
CA ILE A 8 -3.50 16.78 -4.17
C ILE A 8 -3.16 18.11 -3.50
N CYS A 9 -1.91 18.57 -3.59
CA CYS A 9 -1.37 19.63 -2.72
C CYS A 9 -0.52 20.71 -3.38
N ARG A 10 -0.07 20.55 -4.64
CA ARG A 10 0.84 21.51 -5.30
C ARG A 10 0.10 22.48 -6.21
N GLY A 11 0.10 23.75 -5.81
CA GLY A 11 -0.46 24.88 -6.56
C GLY A 11 -1.92 25.19 -6.24
N ASP A 12 -2.38 26.37 -6.62
CA ASP A 12 -3.69 26.92 -6.24
C ASP A 12 -4.90 26.14 -6.76
N ARG A 13 -4.70 25.32 -7.80
CA ARG A 13 -5.74 24.47 -8.39
C ARG A 13 -5.81 23.08 -7.76
N SER A 14 -4.84 22.70 -6.94
CA SER A 14 -4.86 21.44 -6.19
C SER A 14 -6.03 21.40 -5.21
N ILE A 15 -6.41 20.21 -4.74
CA ILE A 15 -7.46 20.03 -3.73
C ILE A 15 -7.15 20.87 -2.50
N PHE A 16 -5.93 20.77 -1.95
CA PHE A 16 -5.55 21.55 -0.76
C PHE A 16 -5.50 23.05 -1.06
N GLY A 17 -4.98 23.46 -2.22
CA GLY A 17 -4.95 24.88 -2.61
C GLY A 17 -6.34 25.49 -2.68
N ARG A 18 -7.30 24.76 -3.25
CA ARG A 18 -8.71 25.20 -3.35
C ARG A 18 -9.39 25.24 -1.99
N LEU A 19 -9.18 24.26 -1.13
CA LEU A 19 -9.73 24.24 0.23
C LEU A 19 -9.19 25.41 1.06
N LYS A 20 -7.87 25.66 1.01
CA LYS A 20 -7.24 26.82 1.66
C LYS A 20 -7.79 28.15 1.16
N LYS A 21 -7.99 28.29 -0.16
CA LYS A 21 -8.61 29.49 -0.75
C LYS A 21 -10.07 29.68 -0.30
N ALA A 22 -10.78 28.60 0.03
CA ALA A 22 -12.13 28.64 0.58
C ALA A 22 -12.17 28.93 2.10
N GLY A 23 -11.02 29.18 2.73
CA GLY A 23 -10.92 29.48 4.17
C GLY A 23 -10.71 28.26 5.06
N ILE A 24 -10.54 27.06 4.50
CA ILE A 24 -10.22 25.85 5.26
C ILE A 24 -8.71 25.82 5.50
N GLN A 25 -8.29 26.19 6.71
CA GLN A 25 -6.85 26.28 7.05
C GLN A 25 -6.15 24.92 7.00
N ASN A 26 -6.84 23.87 7.48
CA ASN A 26 -6.33 22.50 7.57
C ASN A 26 -7.15 21.55 6.68
N PRO A 27 -6.84 21.43 5.36
CA PRO A 27 -7.52 20.49 4.46
C PRO A 27 -7.55 19.04 4.97
N GLU A 28 -6.51 18.64 5.71
CA GLU A 28 -6.32 17.28 6.23
C GLU A 28 -7.36 16.86 7.29
N GLU A 29 -8.11 17.81 7.84
CA GLU A 29 -9.27 17.51 8.70
C GLU A 29 -10.46 16.95 7.90
N TYR A 30 -10.51 17.20 6.60
CA TYR A 30 -11.63 16.84 5.72
C TYR A 30 -11.28 15.79 4.67
N ILE A 31 -10.02 15.75 4.23
CA ILE A 31 -9.54 14.80 3.25
C ILE A 31 -8.07 14.45 3.55
N SER A 32 -7.75 13.16 3.60
CA SER A 32 -6.40 12.67 3.87
C SER A 32 -6.04 11.57 2.89
N PHE A 33 -4.75 11.49 2.54
CA PHE A 33 -4.21 10.52 1.60
C PHE A 33 -3.26 9.57 2.33
N TYR A 34 -3.29 8.30 1.94
CA TYR A 34 -2.52 7.23 2.57
C TYR A 34 -1.96 6.31 1.49
N ALA A 35 -0.92 5.57 1.86
CA ALA A 35 -0.39 4.46 1.07
C ALA A 35 -0.37 3.18 1.94
N LEU A 36 0.02 2.06 1.32
CA LEU A 36 0.18 0.79 2.01
C LEU A 36 1.64 0.33 1.93
N ARG A 37 2.18 -0.18 3.04
CA ARG A 37 3.53 -0.71 3.13
C ARG A 37 3.57 -1.93 4.06
N ALA A 38 4.39 -2.91 3.70
CA ALA A 38 4.65 -4.07 4.53
C ALA A 38 6.16 -4.26 4.74
N TYR A 39 6.50 -5.07 5.73
CA TYR A 39 7.82 -5.66 5.86
C TYR A 39 7.68 -7.16 6.08
N ASP A 40 8.71 -7.90 5.69
CA ASP A 40 8.82 -9.31 6.02
C ASP A 40 10.29 -9.75 6.01
N LYS A 41 10.53 -10.98 6.43
CA LYS A 41 11.83 -11.63 6.41
C LYS A 41 11.94 -12.46 5.15
N ILE A 42 12.86 -12.08 4.26
CA ILE A 42 13.21 -12.86 3.09
C ILE A 42 13.75 -14.22 3.52
N ASP A 43 13.20 -15.30 2.93
CA ASP A 43 13.75 -16.63 3.10
C ASP A 43 15.09 -16.77 2.39
N SER A 44 16.15 -16.93 3.19
CA SER A 44 17.52 -17.11 2.72
C SER A 44 17.70 -18.32 1.79
N GLU A 45 16.90 -19.39 1.95
CA GLU A 45 16.98 -20.57 1.10
C GLU A 45 16.30 -20.31 -0.26
N ALA A 46 15.17 -19.61 -0.26
CA ALA A 46 14.51 -19.14 -1.47
C ALA A 46 15.41 -18.19 -2.28
N VAL A 47 16.09 -17.25 -1.61
CA VAL A 47 17.09 -16.37 -2.25
C VAL A 47 18.24 -17.17 -2.85
N LYS A 48 18.75 -18.19 -2.14
CA LYS A 48 19.82 -19.04 -2.66
C LYS A 48 19.39 -19.77 -3.94
N LYS A 49 18.19 -20.35 -3.94
CA LYS A 49 17.62 -21.03 -5.13
C LYS A 49 17.41 -20.06 -6.30
N ALA A 50 16.89 -18.86 -6.03
CA ALA A 50 16.75 -17.81 -7.05
C ALA A 50 18.12 -17.37 -7.57
N LYS A 51 19.10 -17.18 -6.68
CA LYS A 51 20.48 -16.80 -7.01
C LYS A 51 21.11 -17.79 -7.99
N ASP A 52 20.96 -19.09 -7.76
CA ASP A 52 21.54 -20.11 -8.64
C ASP A 52 20.93 -20.05 -10.06
N LYS A 53 19.62 -19.77 -10.17
CA LYS A 53 18.93 -19.58 -11.45
C LYS A 53 19.28 -18.25 -12.15
N ILE A 54 19.43 -17.18 -11.38
CA ILE A 54 19.90 -15.88 -11.87
C ILE A 54 21.34 -16.02 -12.37
N ILE A 55 22.24 -16.67 -11.63
CA ILE A 55 23.63 -16.90 -12.03
C ILE A 55 23.69 -17.73 -13.32
N ASP A 56 22.85 -18.76 -13.46
CA ASP A 56 22.76 -19.54 -14.70
C ASP A 56 22.36 -18.65 -15.90
N ARG A 57 21.39 -17.73 -15.72
CA ARG A 57 21.03 -16.73 -16.75
C ARG A 57 22.13 -15.70 -16.99
N LEU A 58 22.77 -15.17 -15.95
CA LEU A 58 23.80 -14.13 -15.98
C LEU A 58 25.15 -14.65 -16.49
N SER A 59 25.42 -15.96 -16.41
CA SER A 59 26.62 -16.58 -16.99
C SER A 59 26.72 -16.39 -18.51
N ARG A 60 25.63 -15.97 -19.16
CA ARG A 60 25.56 -15.61 -20.57
C ARG A 60 25.84 -14.12 -20.85
N ASP A 61 25.88 -13.27 -19.82
CA ASP A 61 26.12 -11.82 -19.96
C ASP A 61 27.04 -11.26 -18.85
N SER A 62 28.34 -11.19 -19.19
CA SER A 62 29.44 -10.89 -18.26
C SER A 62 29.39 -9.54 -17.55
N LYS A 63 28.64 -8.55 -18.07
CA LYS A 63 28.57 -7.20 -17.51
C LYS A 63 27.66 -7.14 -16.27
N LEU A 64 26.56 -7.89 -16.30
CA LEU A 64 25.48 -7.84 -15.31
C LEU A 64 25.83 -8.65 -14.03
N SER A 65 26.64 -9.70 -14.16
CA SER A 65 27.08 -10.52 -13.01
C SER A 65 27.93 -9.75 -11.99
N SER A 66 28.76 -8.80 -12.45
CA SER A 66 29.68 -8.04 -11.60
C SER A 66 28.98 -7.01 -10.69
N GLN A 67 27.78 -6.57 -11.05
CA GLN A 67 27.02 -5.55 -10.32
C GLN A 67 26.07 -6.14 -9.27
N LEU A 68 25.50 -7.32 -9.51
CA LEU A 68 24.49 -7.95 -8.65
C LEU A 68 25.08 -8.85 -7.55
N TYR A 69 26.27 -9.44 -7.78
CA TYR A 69 26.85 -10.41 -6.85
C TYR A 69 27.12 -9.88 -5.42
N PRO A 70 27.60 -8.64 -5.22
CA PRO A 70 27.83 -8.07 -3.90
C PRO A 70 26.55 -7.82 -3.10
N ILE A 71 25.44 -7.53 -3.80
CA ILE A 71 24.12 -7.22 -3.21
C ILE A 71 23.52 -8.50 -2.61
N ILE A 72 23.57 -9.60 -3.36
CA ILE A 72 22.99 -10.89 -2.93
C ILE A 72 23.88 -11.60 -1.89
N SER A 73 25.19 -11.37 -1.89
CA SER A 73 26.10 -12.02 -0.94
C SER A 73 26.20 -11.36 0.44
N ASN A 74 25.76 -10.09 0.58
CA ASN A 74 25.93 -9.30 1.81
C ASN A 74 24.62 -8.97 2.54
N ILE A 75 23.52 -9.68 2.26
CA ILE A 75 22.27 -9.54 3.04
C ILE A 75 22.53 -10.07 4.46
N LYS A 76 23.02 -9.20 5.34
CA LYS A 76 23.25 -9.51 6.76
C LYS A 76 21.95 -9.62 7.55
N ASN A 77 20.92 -8.88 7.12
CA ASN A 77 19.60 -8.90 7.69
C ASN A 77 18.57 -9.27 6.61
N PRO A 78 17.86 -10.40 6.74
CA PRO A 78 16.84 -10.80 5.78
C PRO A 78 15.56 -9.95 5.85
N ILE A 79 15.43 -9.02 6.80
CA ILE A 79 14.23 -8.17 6.92
C ILE A 79 14.26 -7.08 5.86
N VAL A 80 13.17 -6.97 5.11
CA VAL A 80 12.95 -5.98 4.06
C VAL A 80 11.57 -5.35 4.15
N THR A 81 11.41 -4.17 3.54
CA THR A 81 10.13 -3.51 3.34
C THR A 81 9.89 -3.21 1.87
N GLU A 82 8.63 -3.28 1.45
CA GLU A 82 8.19 -2.78 0.16
C GLU A 82 6.77 -2.17 0.27
N GLN A 83 6.46 -1.25 -0.64
CA GLN A 83 5.11 -0.71 -0.79
C GLN A 83 4.17 -1.81 -1.27
N ILE A 84 2.96 -1.85 -0.70
CA ILE A 84 1.88 -2.66 -1.27
C ILE A 84 1.24 -1.83 -2.37
N TYR A 85 1.36 -2.31 -3.60
CA TYR A 85 0.85 -1.61 -4.77
C TYR A 85 -0.68 -1.58 -4.79
N ILE A 86 -1.25 -0.38 -4.62
CA ILE A 86 -2.70 -0.15 -4.65
C ILE A 86 -3.15 -0.11 -6.12
N HIS A 87 -3.49 -1.26 -6.68
CA HIS A 87 -4.02 -1.35 -8.04
C HIS A 87 -5.55 -1.17 -8.10
N SER A 88 -6.22 -1.03 -6.95
CA SER A 88 -7.68 -0.90 -6.87
C SER A 88 -8.21 0.36 -7.55
N LYS A 89 -9.36 0.23 -8.23
CA LYS A 89 -10.18 1.37 -8.66
C LYS A 89 -11.56 1.20 -8.03
N LEU A 90 -11.65 1.65 -6.78
CA LEU A 90 -12.78 1.41 -5.90
C LEU A 90 -13.19 2.72 -5.22
N MET A 91 -14.49 2.98 -5.19
CA MET A 91 -15.10 4.07 -4.44
C MET A 91 -16.27 3.53 -3.63
N ILE A 92 -16.29 3.85 -2.34
CA ILE A 92 -17.40 3.53 -1.43
C ILE A 92 -17.95 4.86 -0.91
N VAL A 93 -19.25 5.09 -1.09
CA VAL A 93 -19.91 6.35 -0.72
C VAL A 93 -21.00 6.06 0.30
N ASP A 94 -20.89 6.71 1.46
CA ASP A 94 -21.87 6.72 2.57
C ASP A 94 -22.30 5.33 3.08
N ASP A 95 -21.49 4.30 2.88
CA ASP A 95 -21.88 2.89 3.05
C ASP A 95 -23.19 2.54 2.31
N GLN A 96 -23.45 3.16 1.15
CA GLN A 96 -24.64 2.94 0.31
C GLN A 96 -24.33 2.46 -1.10
N ILE A 97 -23.28 3.03 -1.69
CA ILE A 97 -22.94 2.85 -3.10
C ILE A 97 -21.49 2.38 -3.16
N VAL A 98 -21.24 1.34 -3.95
CA VAL A 98 -19.88 0.93 -4.33
C VAL A 98 -19.73 1.08 -5.82
N ILE A 99 -18.66 1.72 -6.26
CA ILE A 99 -18.23 1.76 -7.65
C ILE A 99 -16.90 1.03 -7.73
N CYS A 100 -16.80 0.02 -8.58
CA CYS A 100 -15.55 -0.70 -8.82
C CYS A 100 -15.39 -1.00 -10.31
N GLY A 101 -14.14 -1.11 -10.77
CA GLY A 101 -13.87 -1.35 -12.18
C GLY A 101 -12.39 -1.25 -12.54
N SER A 102 -12.13 -0.97 -13.81
CA SER A 102 -10.78 -0.78 -14.34
C SER A 102 -10.35 0.69 -14.42
N ALA A 103 -11.31 1.62 -14.43
CA ALA A 103 -11.06 3.05 -14.66
C ALA A 103 -10.28 3.73 -13.52
N ASN A 104 -9.04 4.14 -13.80
CA ASN A 104 -8.25 4.96 -12.87
C ASN A 104 -8.83 6.38 -12.74
N VAL A 105 -8.46 7.10 -11.68
CA VAL A 105 -8.79 8.53 -11.54
C VAL A 105 -7.77 9.37 -12.31
N ASN A 106 -7.87 9.35 -13.65
CA ASN A 106 -7.06 10.16 -14.56
C ASN A 106 -7.78 10.35 -15.91
N ASP A 107 -7.32 11.30 -16.72
CA ASP A 107 -7.96 11.61 -18.01
C ASP A 107 -7.96 10.43 -18.99
N ARG A 108 -6.91 9.58 -18.95
CA ARG A 108 -6.78 8.39 -19.80
C ARG A 108 -7.94 7.41 -19.59
N SER A 109 -8.40 7.24 -18.36
CA SER A 109 -9.52 6.35 -18.03
C SER A 109 -10.88 7.09 -18.01
N GLN A 110 -10.93 8.38 -17.68
CA GLN A 110 -12.19 9.08 -17.39
C GLN A 110 -12.80 9.84 -18.58
N LEU A 111 -12.03 10.20 -19.61
CA LEU A 111 -12.56 11.00 -20.74
C LEU A 111 -13.37 10.17 -21.75
N GLY A 112 -13.27 8.84 -21.72
CA GLY A 112 -14.00 7.93 -22.62
C GLY A 112 -13.53 7.92 -24.08
N MET A 113 -12.58 8.79 -24.45
CA MET A 113 -11.96 8.87 -25.79
C MET A 113 -10.54 8.30 -25.84
N HIS A 114 -10.05 7.75 -24.72
CA HIS A 114 -8.73 7.16 -24.58
C HIS A 114 -8.85 5.65 -24.36
N ASP A 115 -8.58 5.14 -23.16
CA ASP A 115 -8.64 3.71 -22.88
C ASP A 115 -10.10 3.25 -22.73
N SER A 116 -10.36 2.02 -23.18
CA SER A 116 -11.63 1.34 -22.94
C SER A 116 -11.68 0.86 -21.50
N GLU A 117 -12.66 1.32 -20.73
CA GLU A 117 -12.82 0.98 -19.33
C GLU A 117 -14.19 0.34 -19.06
N ILE A 118 -14.26 -0.46 -18.00
CA ILE A 118 -15.51 -1.00 -17.48
C ILE A 118 -15.63 -0.68 -15.99
N ALA A 119 -16.84 -0.33 -15.56
CA ALA A 119 -17.14 -0.11 -14.15
C ALA A 119 -18.54 -0.63 -13.81
N ALA A 120 -18.69 -1.16 -12.60
CA ALA A 120 -19.95 -1.56 -12.01
C ALA A 120 -20.33 -0.57 -10.90
N ILE A 121 -21.61 -0.19 -10.85
CA ILE A 121 -22.20 0.56 -9.74
C ILE A 121 -23.11 -0.39 -8.96
N ILE A 122 -22.74 -0.69 -7.73
CA ILE A 122 -23.43 -1.61 -6.85
C ILE A 122 -24.29 -0.80 -5.89
N ARG A 123 -25.61 -1.02 -5.97
CA ARG A 123 -26.61 -0.48 -5.05
C ARG A 123 -27.37 -1.64 -4.44
N ASP A 124 -27.03 -1.98 -3.21
CA ASP A 124 -27.64 -3.09 -2.50
C ASP A 124 -28.97 -2.67 -1.85
N ASN A 125 -29.98 -3.52 -2.02
CA ASN A 125 -31.28 -3.36 -1.38
C ASN A 125 -31.33 -3.99 0.02
N ASP A 126 -30.41 -4.90 0.35
CA ASP A 126 -30.27 -5.42 1.70
C ASP A 126 -29.63 -4.35 2.59
N LYS A 127 -30.40 -3.89 3.59
CA LYS A 127 -30.01 -2.81 4.47
C LYS A 127 -29.75 -3.31 5.88
N VAL A 128 -28.71 -2.77 6.51
CA VAL A 128 -28.34 -3.02 7.91
C VAL A 128 -28.29 -1.72 8.70
N ASP A 129 -28.52 -1.83 10.01
CA ASP A 129 -28.31 -0.71 10.92
C ASP A 129 -26.82 -0.37 11.01
N SER A 130 -26.49 0.91 10.83
CA SER A 130 -25.14 1.45 10.95
C SER A 130 -25.19 2.89 11.46
N LYS A 131 -24.03 3.56 11.54
CA LYS A 131 -23.90 4.96 11.92
C LYS A 131 -23.00 5.71 10.94
N LEU A 132 -23.29 6.98 10.74
CA LEU A 132 -22.45 7.91 9.99
C LEU A 132 -22.50 9.28 10.66
N ALA A 133 -21.33 9.80 11.07
CA ALA A 133 -21.18 11.06 11.78
C ALA A 133 -22.10 11.14 13.02
N GLY A 134 -22.14 10.06 13.80
CA GLY A 134 -22.95 9.87 15.00
C GLY A 134 -24.43 9.61 14.76
N LYS A 135 -24.91 9.72 13.51
CA LYS A 135 -26.34 9.57 13.18
C LYS A 135 -26.64 8.13 12.75
N PRO A 136 -27.74 7.51 13.22
CA PRO A 136 -28.14 6.20 12.76
C PRO A 136 -28.55 6.26 11.28
N ILE A 137 -28.06 5.30 10.49
CA ILE A 137 -28.39 5.15 9.06
C ILE A 137 -28.77 3.69 8.74
N LYS A 138 -29.48 3.49 7.63
CA LYS A 138 -29.72 2.18 7.02
C LYS A 138 -28.70 1.96 5.90
N ALA A 139 -27.54 1.39 6.21
CA ALA A 139 -26.44 1.14 5.28
C ALA A 139 -26.70 -0.04 4.35
N SER A 140 -26.11 -0.05 3.14
CA SER A 140 -26.01 -1.22 2.28
C SER A 140 -25.17 -2.30 2.96
N ARG A 141 -25.67 -3.54 3.05
CA ARG A 141 -24.90 -4.66 3.60
C ARG A 141 -23.61 -4.88 2.80
N PHE A 142 -23.69 -4.86 1.48
CA PHE A 142 -22.51 -4.96 0.62
C PHE A 142 -21.48 -3.87 0.93
N ALA A 143 -21.88 -2.60 0.88
CA ALA A 143 -20.95 -1.47 1.04
C ALA A 143 -20.28 -1.45 2.43
N VAL A 144 -21.08 -1.59 3.50
CA VAL A 144 -20.53 -1.60 4.86
C VAL A 144 -19.62 -2.80 5.07
N SER A 145 -19.98 -4.00 4.61
CA SER A 145 -19.14 -5.19 4.81
C SER A 145 -17.80 -5.06 4.07
N LEU A 146 -17.81 -4.59 2.82
CA LEU A 146 -16.59 -4.33 2.05
C LEU A 146 -15.71 -3.27 2.73
N ARG A 147 -16.28 -2.13 3.12
CA ARG A 147 -15.53 -1.08 3.80
C ARG A 147 -14.94 -1.56 5.12
N ARG A 148 -15.73 -2.28 5.95
CA ARG A 148 -15.27 -2.85 7.23
C ARG A 148 -14.10 -3.81 7.00
N TYR A 149 -14.20 -4.67 6.00
CA TYR A 149 -13.16 -5.62 5.65
C TYR A 149 -11.84 -4.91 5.29
N LEU A 150 -11.89 -3.96 4.35
CA LEU A 150 -10.71 -3.19 3.92
C LEU A 150 -10.08 -2.41 5.07
N PHE A 151 -10.89 -1.76 5.93
CA PHE A 151 -10.33 -1.05 7.09
C PHE A 151 -9.65 -2.02 8.05
N LYS A 152 -10.24 -3.20 8.30
CA LYS A 152 -9.60 -4.21 9.15
C LYS A 152 -8.29 -4.71 8.54
N GLU A 153 -8.23 -4.93 7.25
CA GLU A 153 -7.01 -5.31 6.54
C GLU A 153 -5.92 -4.26 6.74
N HIS A 154 -6.21 -3.00 6.40
CA HIS A 154 -5.23 -1.91 6.44
C HIS A 154 -4.78 -1.57 7.87
N LEU A 155 -5.62 -1.85 8.88
CA LEU A 155 -5.32 -1.62 10.30
C LEU A 155 -4.79 -2.87 11.03
N GLY A 156 -4.66 -4.02 10.36
CA GLY A 156 -4.16 -5.26 10.96
C GLY A 156 -5.12 -5.91 11.96
N LEU A 157 -6.43 -5.73 11.74
CA LEU A 157 -7.51 -6.27 12.58
C LEU A 157 -8.18 -7.51 11.99
N LEU A 158 -7.73 -8.01 10.83
CA LEU A 158 -8.18 -9.29 10.32
C LEU A 158 -7.67 -10.43 11.21
N HIS A 159 -8.55 -11.37 11.55
CA HIS A 159 -8.18 -12.52 12.35
C HIS A 159 -7.65 -13.65 11.47
N VAL A 160 -6.33 -13.75 11.38
CA VAL A 160 -5.65 -14.93 10.84
C VAL A 160 -5.33 -15.83 12.05
N SER A 161 -5.90 -17.03 12.11
CA SER A 161 -5.46 -17.99 13.14
C SER A 161 -4.08 -18.51 12.74
N GLU A 162 -3.19 -18.70 13.72
CA GLU A 162 -1.80 -19.15 13.52
C GLU A 162 -1.69 -20.49 12.76
N ASN A 163 -2.77 -21.27 12.71
CA ASN A 163 -2.81 -22.58 12.05
C ASN A 163 -3.31 -22.55 10.59
N HIS A 164 -3.69 -21.39 10.02
CA HIS A 164 -4.41 -21.32 8.74
C HIS A 164 -3.65 -20.67 7.57
N LEU A 165 -2.32 -20.49 7.65
CA LEU A 165 -1.58 -19.86 6.54
C LEU A 165 -1.67 -20.63 5.20
N SER A 166 -2.11 -21.90 5.22
CA SER A 166 -2.31 -22.75 4.04
C SER A 166 -3.77 -23.14 3.77
N GLU A 167 -4.74 -22.59 4.51
CA GLU A 167 -6.16 -22.94 4.35
C GLU A 167 -7.00 -21.74 3.91
N VAL A 168 -7.91 -21.95 2.95
CA VAL A 168 -8.89 -20.95 2.53
C VAL A 168 -9.78 -20.60 3.73
N THR A 169 -9.69 -19.35 4.21
CA THR A 169 -10.50 -18.89 5.35
C THR A 169 -11.74 -18.13 4.87
N SER A 170 -12.66 -17.78 5.77
CA SER A 170 -13.77 -16.90 5.41
C SER A 170 -13.28 -15.55 4.87
N TYR A 171 -12.10 -15.07 5.26
CA TYR A 171 -11.51 -13.83 4.75
C TYR A 171 -10.98 -13.97 3.31
N SER A 172 -10.80 -15.20 2.81
CA SER A 172 -10.41 -15.45 1.42
C SER A 172 -11.58 -15.26 0.43
N TYR A 173 -12.81 -15.04 0.91
CA TYR A 173 -13.98 -14.81 0.06
C TYR A 173 -14.29 -13.32 -0.08
N PRO A 174 -14.84 -12.88 -1.23
CA PRO A 174 -15.26 -11.50 -1.39
C PRO A 174 -16.43 -11.19 -0.45
N PRO A 175 -16.49 -9.97 0.12
CA PRO A 175 -17.65 -9.53 0.89
C PRO A 175 -18.92 -9.43 0.01
N PRO A 176 -20.13 -9.55 0.58
CA PRO A 176 -20.39 -9.77 2.00
C PRO A 176 -20.08 -11.21 2.38
N LEU A 177 -19.19 -11.37 3.38
CA LEU A 177 -19.00 -12.65 4.01
C LEU A 177 -20.34 -13.03 4.61
N HIS A 178 -20.94 -14.11 4.09
CA HIS A 178 -22.09 -14.71 4.73
C HIS A 178 -21.57 -15.26 6.06
N ILE A 179 -21.62 -14.44 7.11
CA ILE A 179 -21.33 -14.88 8.47
C ILE A 179 -22.41 -15.91 8.78
N LYS A 180 -22.14 -17.18 8.49
CA LYS A 180 -22.98 -18.29 8.93
C LYS A 180 -23.11 -18.13 10.44
N ASN A 181 -24.35 -18.14 10.93
CA ASN A 181 -24.80 -17.86 12.30
C ASN A 181 -24.16 -18.75 13.39
N GLY A 182 -22.82 -18.77 13.53
CA GLY A 182 -22.12 -19.77 14.35
C GLY A 182 -20.85 -19.31 15.04
N SER A 183 -20.25 -18.17 14.66
CA SER A 183 -19.14 -17.58 15.42
C SER A 183 -19.48 -16.13 15.79
N GLN A 184 -20.34 -15.96 16.78
CA GLN A 184 -20.50 -14.69 17.50
C GLN A 184 -19.23 -14.40 18.30
N ARG A 185 -18.13 -14.11 17.61
CA ARG A 185 -16.99 -13.48 18.26
C ARG A 185 -17.44 -12.09 18.69
N LEU A 186 -17.24 -11.78 19.97
CA LEU A 186 -17.41 -10.43 20.47
C LEU A 186 -16.43 -9.51 19.73
N GLN A 187 -16.99 -8.47 19.11
CA GLN A 187 -16.23 -7.44 18.42
C GLN A 187 -15.28 -6.75 19.41
N THR A 188 -14.03 -6.58 19.01
CA THR A 188 -13.03 -5.89 19.85
C THR A 188 -13.35 -4.40 19.92
N ASP A 189 -12.79 -3.70 20.92
CA ASP A 189 -12.98 -2.25 21.02
C ASP A 189 -12.36 -1.51 19.83
N GLU A 190 -11.28 -2.02 19.23
CA GLU A 190 -10.71 -1.46 17.99
C GLU A 190 -11.65 -1.64 16.79
N GLU A 191 -12.30 -2.80 16.67
CA GLU A 191 -13.26 -3.05 15.59
C GLU A 191 -14.53 -2.21 15.73
N LYS A 192 -14.95 -1.83 16.95
CA LYS A 192 -16.10 -0.93 17.17
C LYS A 192 -15.85 0.48 16.63
N LYS A 193 -14.59 0.95 16.68
CA LYS A 193 -14.20 2.26 16.10
C LYS A 193 -14.43 2.32 14.60
N LEU A 194 -14.51 1.18 13.92
CA LEU A 194 -14.76 1.12 12.49
C LEU A 194 -16.24 1.22 12.15
N GLU A 195 -17.16 1.23 13.11
CA GLU A 195 -18.59 1.22 12.80
C GLU A 195 -19.09 2.50 12.15
N ASP A 196 -18.54 3.64 12.60
CA ASP A 196 -18.85 4.97 12.09
C ASP A 196 -17.60 5.58 11.44
N PRO A 197 -17.49 5.53 10.09
CA PRO A 197 -16.30 5.99 9.37
C PRO A 197 -16.16 7.51 9.33
N ALA A 198 -17.10 8.26 9.91
CA ALA A 198 -17.05 9.73 9.99
C ALA A 198 -16.98 10.22 11.45
N SER A 199 -16.70 9.33 12.41
CA SER A 199 -16.52 9.70 13.81
C SER A 199 -15.10 10.18 14.11
N ASP A 200 -14.95 11.09 15.09
CA ASP A 200 -13.63 11.54 15.55
C ASP A 200 -12.79 10.38 16.10
N GLU A 201 -13.42 9.44 16.81
CA GLU A 201 -12.74 8.24 17.33
C GLU A 201 -12.14 7.40 16.21
N PHE A 202 -12.88 7.23 15.10
CA PHE A 202 -12.36 6.56 13.91
C PHE A 202 -11.16 7.31 13.33
N PHE A 203 -11.27 8.62 13.10
CA PHE A 203 -10.19 9.40 12.50
C PHE A 203 -8.93 9.44 13.36
N VAL A 204 -9.07 9.60 14.69
CA VAL A 204 -7.93 9.54 15.63
C VAL A 204 -7.24 8.19 15.56
N PHE A 205 -8.02 7.09 15.51
CA PHE A 205 -7.46 5.76 15.41
C PHE A 205 -6.76 5.51 14.06
N TRP A 206 -7.43 5.84 12.95
CA TRP A 206 -6.91 5.69 11.59
C TRP A 206 -5.61 6.48 11.38
N LYS A 207 -5.61 7.77 11.73
CA LYS A 207 -4.43 8.64 11.63
C LYS A 207 -3.32 8.18 12.56
N GLY A 208 -3.63 7.86 13.82
CA GLY A 208 -2.61 7.42 14.78
C GLY A 208 -1.87 6.15 14.36
N ILE A 209 -2.56 5.18 13.72
CA ILE A 209 -1.91 4.00 13.16
C ILE A 209 -1.01 4.38 11.96
N ALA A 210 -1.51 5.20 11.04
CA ALA A 210 -0.73 5.64 9.89
C ALA A 210 0.53 6.42 10.30
N GLU A 211 0.42 7.36 11.24
CA GLU A 211 1.54 8.15 11.79
C GLU A 211 2.60 7.24 12.42
N LYS A 212 2.17 6.33 13.30
CA LYS A 212 3.05 5.38 13.98
C LYS A 212 3.79 4.49 12.98
N ASN A 213 3.06 3.88 12.04
CA ASN A 213 3.65 3.00 11.04
C ASN A 213 4.65 3.76 10.15
N THR A 214 4.27 4.95 9.66
CA THR A 214 5.14 5.79 8.82
C THR A 214 6.47 6.09 9.52
N LYS A 215 6.39 6.47 10.80
CA LYS A 215 7.58 6.75 11.62
C LYS A 215 8.47 5.52 11.74
N ILE A 216 7.91 4.35 12.09
CA ILE A 216 8.70 3.12 12.25
C ILE A 216 9.35 2.72 10.92
N PHE A 217 8.60 2.72 9.81
CA PHE A 217 9.15 2.35 8.50
C PHE A 217 10.29 3.29 8.08
N LYS A 218 10.12 4.60 8.29
CA LYS A 218 11.17 5.59 8.07
C LYS A 218 12.39 5.30 8.94
N ASP A 219 12.20 5.15 10.24
CA ASP A 219 13.28 5.00 11.21
C ASP A 219 14.10 3.72 11.00
N VAL A 220 13.44 2.61 10.63
CA VAL A 220 14.10 1.31 10.45
C VAL A 220 14.73 1.16 9.06
N PHE A 221 14.05 1.63 8.01
CA PHE A 221 14.44 1.33 6.62
C PHE A 221 14.91 2.54 5.81
N HIS A 222 14.70 3.78 6.28
CA HIS A 222 14.88 4.98 5.47
C HIS A 222 14.16 4.85 4.11
N CYS A 223 12.92 4.33 4.15
CA CYS A 223 12.16 4.07 2.94
C CYS A 223 11.60 5.37 2.34
N LEU A 224 11.50 5.38 1.01
CA LEU A 224 10.90 6.48 0.25
C LEU A 224 9.50 6.13 -0.26
N PRO A 225 8.69 7.13 -0.65
CA PRO A 225 8.91 8.58 -0.47
C PRO A 225 8.70 9.04 0.99
N ASP A 226 9.25 10.21 1.37
CA ASP A 226 9.20 10.75 2.74
C ASP A 226 9.15 12.30 2.74
N ASP A 227 8.45 12.89 3.71
CA ASP A 227 8.23 14.34 3.81
C ASP A 227 9.45 15.17 4.26
N ASP A 228 10.47 14.52 4.84
CA ASP A 228 11.74 15.18 5.17
C ASP A 228 12.68 15.28 3.96
N VAL A 229 12.36 14.61 2.84
CA VAL A 229 13.17 14.61 1.62
C VAL A 229 12.55 15.56 0.60
N LYS A 230 12.99 16.83 0.57
CA LYS A 230 12.37 17.89 -0.25
C LYS A 230 13.14 18.24 -1.52
N THR A 231 14.41 17.84 -1.56
CA THR A 231 15.33 18.09 -2.67
C THR A 231 16.03 16.80 -3.11
N TRP A 232 16.69 16.82 -4.26
CA TRP A 232 17.59 15.74 -4.69
C TRP A 232 18.81 15.59 -3.79
N ASP A 233 19.28 16.68 -3.19
CA ASP A 233 20.37 16.63 -2.22
C ASP A 233 19.91 15.92 -0.93
N ASP A 234 18.71 16.21 -0.44
CA ASP A 234 18.11 15.47 0.67
C ASP A 234 17.98 13.99 0.32
N TYR A 235 17.53 13.68 -0.91
CA TYR A 235 17.39 12.30 -1.38
C TYR A 235 18.72 11.55 -1.32
N GLN A 236 19.80 12.16 -1.83
CA GLN A 236 21.14 11.55 -1.84
C GLN A 236 21.69 11.33 -0.43
N ASN A 237 21.37 12.22 0.51
CA ASN A 237 21.80 12.11 1.90
C ASN A 237 20.93 11.16 2.73
N PHE A 238 19.65 10.99 2.36
CA PHE A 238 18.69 10.16 3.07
C PHE A 238 18.77 8.69 2.67
N VAL A 239 18.91 8.42 1.37
CA VAL A 239 18.97 7.06 0.83
C VAL A 239 20.29 6.40 1.24
N PRO A 240 20.24 5.22 1.89
CA PRO A 240 21.44 4.48 2.25
C PRO A 240 22.29 4.17 1.02
N ASP A 241 23.61 4.19 1.15
CA ASP A 241 24.52 3.79 0.06
C ASP A 241 24.14 2.39 -0.45
N PRO A 242 23.60 2.26 -1.68
CA PRO A 242 23.05 1.00 -2.17
C PRO A 242 24.10 -0.12 -2.27
N LYS A 243 25.38 0.24 -2.32
CA LYS A 243 26.49 -0.74 -2.30
C LYS A 243 26.71 -1.37 -0.93
N LYS A 244 26.20 -0.74 0.14
CA LYS A 244 26.32 -1.20 1.52
C LYS A 244 25.00 -1.75 2.05
N ILE A 245 23.91 -1.04 1.80
CA ILE A 245 22.57 -1.39 2.27
C ILE A 245 21.65 -1.35 1.05
N PRO A 246 21.18 -2.50 0.54
CA PRO A 246 20.25 -2.51 -0.58
C PRO A 246 18.96 -1.77 -0.22
N LEU A 247 18.28 -1.23 -1.23
CA LEU A 247 16.99 -0.55 -1.02
C LEU A 247 15.98 -1.48 -0.36
N GLY A 248 15.13 -0.92 0.50
CA GLY A 248 14.13 -1.66 1.26
C GLY A 248 14.70 -2.53 2.40
N HIS A 249 16.02 -2.67 2.54
CA HIS A 249 16.61 -3.41 3.66
C HIS A 249 16.77 -2.51 4.89
N VAL A 250 16.92 -3.15 6.05
CA VAL A 250 17.11 -2.44 7.32
C VAL A 250 18.32 -1.50 7.25
N TYR A 251 18.05 -0.22 7.43
CA TYR A 251 19.04 0.84 7.53
C TYR A 251 19.63 0.92 8.93
N ASP A 252 18.78 0.89 9.96
CA ASP A 252 19.15 1.00 11.37
C ASP A 252 18.81 -0.30 12.13
N PRO A 253 19.80 -1.19 12.34
CA PRO A 253 19.57 -2.46 13.05
C PRO A 253 19.12 -2.30 14.50
N ASP A 254 19.45 -1.19 15.16
CA ASP A 254 19.11 -0.98 16.57
C ASP A 254 17.61 -0.72 16.76
N LYS A 255 16.90 -0.35 15.68
CA LYS A 255 15.46 -0.07 15.69
C LYS A 255 14.59 -1.24 15.22
N ILE A 256 15.15 -2.40 14.89
CA ILE A 256 14.38 -3.56 14.38
C ILE A 256 13.26 -3.97 15.34
N SER A 257 13.47 -3.89 16.65
CA SER A 257 12.45 -4.22 17.66
C SER A 257 11.22 -3.31 17.59
N GLU A 258 11.33 -2.13 16.98
CA GLU A 258 10.18 -1.25 16.75
C GLU A 258 9.20 -1.83 15.74
N LEU A 259 9.61 -2.74 14.86
CA LEU A 259 8.73 -3.37 13.87
C LEU A 259 7.57 -4.14 14.52
N GLU A 260 7.77 -4.70 15.71
CA GLU A 260 6.71 -5.37 16.49
C GLU A 260 5.53 -4.45 16.83
N ASN A 261 5.74 -3.14 16.74
CA ASN A 261 4.75 -2.12 17.03
C ASN A 261 3.92 -1.68 15.82
N ILE A 262 4.25 -2.16 14.61
CA ILE A 262 3.48 -1.91 13.39
C ILE A 262 2.15 -2.65 13.47
N LYS A 263 1.06 -1.97 13.08
CA LYS A 263 -0.26 -2.58 12.93
C LYS A 263 -0.79 -2.36 11.52
N GLY A 264 -1.10 -3.45 10.83
CA GLY A 264 -1.59 -3.39 9.45
C GLY A 264 -0.56 -2.81 8.50
N HIS A 265 -1.05 -2.13 7.47
CA HIS A 265 -0.24 -1.69 6.33
C HIS A 265 -0.33 -0.18 6.08
N LEU A 266 -1.25 0.50 6.75
CA LEU A 266 -1.54 1.91 6.51
C LEU A 266 -0.34 2.80 6.88
N VAL A 267 0.07 3.67 5.95
CA VAL A 267 1.07 4.73 6.15
C VAL A 267 0.58 6.04 5.54
N HIS A 268 1.08 7.18 6.02
CA HIS A 268 0.76 8.48 5.44
C HIS A 268 1.30 8.61 4.02
N TYR A 269 0.53 9.28 3.17
CA TYR A 269 1.04 9.75 1.89
C TYR A 269 1.94 10.98 2.12
N PRO A 270 3.18 11.00 1.61
CA PRO A 270 4.08 12.12 1.83
C PRO A 270 3.77 13.27 0.86
N TYR A 271 3.20 14.37 1.39
CA TYR A 271 2.81 15.54 0.62
C TYR A 271 3.97 16.43 0.16
N ARG A 272 5.12 16.34 0.85
CA ARG A 272 6.27 17.24 0.75
C ARG A 272 7.48 16.64 0.06
N PHE A 273 7.41 15.35 -0.26
CA PHE A 273 8.51 14.65 -0.93
C PHE A 273 8.87 15.31 -2.26
N LEU A 274 10.09 15.81 -2.39
CA LEU A 274 10.58 16.59 -3.54
C LEU A 274 9.70 17.81 -3.86
N GLU A 275 9.20 18.53 -2.84
CA GLU A 275 8.37 19.73 -3.02
C GLU A 275 9.14 20.94 -3.54
N GLU A 276 10.46 21.00 -3.30
CA GLU A 276 11.33 22.12 -3.70
C GLU A 276 11.97 21.90 -5.08
N GLU A 277 11.80 20.71 -5.67
CA GLU A 277 12.31 20.38 -7.00
C GLU A 277 11.39 20.87 -8.13
N GLU A 278 12.01 21.35 -9.19
CA GLU A 278 11.34 21.77 -10.41
C GLU A 278 10.52 20.61 -11.01
N VAL A 279 9.37 20.96 -11.57
CA VAL A 279 8.36 19.98 -11.93
C VAL A 279 8.82 19.07 -13.09
N SER A 280 9.64 19.58 -14.00
CA SER A 280 10.22 18.80 -15.10
C SER A 280 11.27 17.76 -14.67
N THR A 281 11.84 17.89 -13.47
CA THR A 281 12.89 17.00 -12.96
C THR A 281 12.35 15.70 -12.37
N LEU A 282 11.04 15.62 -12.05
CA LEU A 282 10.40 14.37 -11.62
C LEU A 282 10.34 13.32 -12.75
N LYS A 283 10.47 13.73 -14.02
CA LYS A 283 10.66 12.82 -15.17
C LYS A 283 11.96 12.01 -15.08
N LYS A 284 12.97 12.50 -14.35
CA LYS A 284 14.21 11.74 -14.09
C LYS A 284 13.95 10.53 -13.19
N ILE A 285 12.95 10.57 -12.32
CA ILE A 285 12.53 9.41 -11.51
C ILE A 285 11.86 8.37 -12.39
N GLU A 286 11.05 8.80 -13.37
CA GLU A 286 10.44 7.88 -14.34
C GLU A 286 11.49 7.22 -15.23
N THR A 287 12.55 7.93 -15.65
CA THR A 287 13.67 7.33 -16.41
C THR A 287 14.64 6.49 -15.56
N LEU A 288 14.79 6.80 -14.28
CA LEU A 288 15.45 5.90 -13.32
C LEU A 288 14.58 4.68 -13.03
N ASN A 289 13.25 4.82 -13.08
CA ASN A 289 12.32 3.70 -13.06
C ASN A 289 12.28 2.92 -14.38
N ASP A 290 12.61 3.51 -15.53
CA ASP A 290 12.79 2.78 -16.80
C ASP A 290 14.09 1.95 -16.77
N LEU A 291 15.17 2.49 -16.19
CA LEU A 291 16.35 1.69 -15.81
C LEU A 291 16.01 0.65 -14.74
N ARG A 292 15.06 0.97 -13.85
CA ARG A 292 14.48 0.03 -12.90
C ARG A 292 13.56 -0.98 -13.61
N ASP A 293 12.99 -0.70 -14.79
CA ASP A 293 12.09 -1.60 -15.50
C ASP A 293 12.88 -2.70 -16.23
N ASP A 294 14.08 -2.38 -16.74
CA ASP A 294 15.08 -3.39 -17.14
C ASP A 294 15.52 -4.24 -15.94
N PHE A 295 15.65 -3.61 -14.77
CA PHE A 295 15.87 -4.33 -13.51
C PHE A 295 14.62 -5.09 -13.05
N LYS A 296 13.39 -4.62 -13.29
CA LYS A 296 12.12 -5.27 -12.95
C LYS A 296 11.84 -6.44 -13.87
N GLU A 297 12.29 -6.50 -15.11
CA GLU A 297 12.18 -7.76 -15.85
C GLU A 297 13.00 -8.87 -15.15
N LEU A 298 14.12 -8.51 -14.51
CA LEU A 298 14.89 -9.40 -13.66
C LEU A 298 14.32 -9.54 -12.24
N GLU A 299 13.87 -8.47 -11.60
CA GLU A 299 13.29 -8.43 -10.26
C GLU A 299 11.95 -9.13 -10.27
N PHE A 300 11.10 -8.95 -11.29
CA PHE A 300 9.88 -9.71 -11.56
C PHE A 300 10.18 -11.16 -11.96
N ALA A 301 11.31 -11.48 -12.60
CA ALA A 301 11.72 -12.88 -12.79
C ALA A 301 12.16 -13.54 -11.47
N VAL A 302 12.72 -12.77 -10.55
CA VAL A 302 13.19 -13.20 -9.23
C VAL A 302 12.05 -13.22 -8.21
N GLU A 303 11.17 -12.23 -8.24
CA GLU A 303 9.91 -12.10 -7.52
C GLU A 303 8.90 -13.10 -8.05
N SER A 304 8.75 -13.36 -9.36
CA SER A 304 7.85 -14.43 -9.83
C SER A 304 8.36 -15.82 -9.44
N GLU A 305 9.66 -16.01 -9.18
CA GLU A 305 10.20 -17.24 -8.58
C GLU A 305 10.15 -17.26 -7.04
N LEU A 306 10.29 -16.12 -6.36
CA LEU A 306 10.14 -15.98 -4.91
C LEU A 306 8.66 -16.05 -4.50
N ILE A 307 7.81 -15.25 -5.13
CA ILE A 307 6.35 -15.28 -5.07
C ILE A 307 5.81 -16.60 -5.63
N GLY A 308 6.40 -17.18 -6.69
CA GLY A 308 6.00 -18.52 -7.17
C GLY A 308 6.21 -19.62 -6.13
N ASN A 309 7.27 -19.52 -5.31
CA ASN A 309 7.51 -20.44 -4.20
C ASN A 309 6.74 -20.07 -2.90
N LEU A 310 6.35 -18.81 -2.72
CA LEU A 310 5.41 -18.37 -1.68
C LEU A 310 3.93 -18.67 -2.06
N ALA A 311 3.62 -18.73 -3.35
CA ALA A 311 2.31 -19.08 -3.92
C ALA A 311 2.09 -20.59 -3.95
N THR A 312 3.14 -21.42 -3.94
CA THR A 312 2.98 -22.85 -3.62
C THR A 312 2.62 -23.10 -2.14
N SER A 313 2.66 -22.07 -1.30
CA SER A 313 2.07 -22.07 0.05
C SER A 313 0.82 -21.18 0.18
N SER A 314 0.40 -20.51 -0.90
CA SER A 314 -0.79 -19.66 -0.94
C SER A 314 -1.41 -19.67 -2.35
N GLU A 315 -1.89 -20.83 -2.79
CA GLU A 315 -2.76 -20.87 -3.96
C GLU A 315 -4.07 -20.12 -3.64
N HIS A 316 -4.52 -19.30 -4.59
CA HIS A 316 -5.85 -18.64 -4.68
C HIS A 316 -5.95 -17.14 -4.28
N ALA A 317 -5.04 -16.30 -4.79
CA ALA A 317 -5.36 -14.89 -5.08
C ALA A 317 -5.49 -14.61 -6.59
N ALA A 318 -5.63 -15.65 -7.41
CA ALA A 318 -5.91 -15.56 -8.85
C ALA A 318 -7.26 -16.22 -9.15
N ALA A 319 -8.36 -15.53 -8.83
CA ALA A 319 -9.70 -15.94 -9.27
C ALA A 319 -10.70 -14.78 -9.31
N PHE A 320 -10.33 -13.59 -9.76
CA PHE A 320 -11.29 -12.58 -10.24
C PHE A 320 -10.67 -11.70 -11.34
N ALA A 321 -10.34 -12.35 -12.45
CA ALA A 321 -10.20 -11.75 -13.77
C ALA A 321 -10.56 -12.84 -14.78
N GLY A 322 -11.87 -13.04 -14.94
CA GLY A 322 -12.54 -13.93 -15.88
C GLY A 322 -13.98 -13.49 -15.99
#